data_AF-A0A9W6D9H1-F1
#
_entry.id   AF-A0A9W6D9H1-F1
#
_cell.length_a   1.000
_cell.length_b   1.000
_cell.length_c   1.000
_cell.angle_alpha   90.00
_cell.angle_beta   90.00
_cell.angle_gamma   90.00
#
_symmetry.space_group_name_H-M   'P 1'
#
loop_
_entity.id
_entity.type
_entity.pdbx_description
1 polymer ?
#
loop_
_entity_poly.entity_id
_entity_poly.type
_entity_poly.pdbx_seq_one_letter_code
_entity_poly.pdbx_strand_id
1 'polypeptide(L)'
;MGSEWKSTEKIISSFIKENEGRTVTTLEAIVMDIDPQKIIGINDNYEYSEIINDYKMKPLKESVTKNGWRNINIQSFCLLMFPNGDLVVTGAGNHRAVLAKELAIPSVRAMVAKVVYTDED
;
A
#
# COMPACT_ATOMS: atom_id res chain seq x y z
N MET A 1 5.12 3.92 19.16
CA MET A 1 5.98 2.84 18.61
C MET A 1 5.90 3.00 17.11
N GLY A 2 7.00 3.36 16.45
CA GLY A 2 6.99 3.57 15.00
C GLY A 2 6.76 2.23 14.32
N SER A 3 5.70 2.14 13.51
CA SER A 3 5.48 1.04 12.58
C SER A 3 6.75 0.87 11.75
N GLU A 4 7.43 -0.28 11.82
CA GLU A 4 8.59 -0.55 10.96
C GLU A 4 8.09 -0.78 9.54
N TRP A 5 8.05 0.30 8.76
CA TRP A 5 7.70 0.25 7.35
C TRP A 5 8.84 -0.40 6.57
N LYS A 6 8.52 -1.42 5.78
CA LYS A 6 9.49 -2.07 4.90
C LYS A 6 9.52 -1.39 3.53
N SER A 7 10.62 -1.53 2.81
CA SER A 7 10.68 -1.16 1.39
C SER A 7 9.86 -2.16 0.58
N THR A 8 9.01 -1.62 -0.29
CA THR A 8 8.18 -2.39 -1.23
C THR A 8 9.05 -3.24 -2.15
N GLU A 9 10.15 -2.69 -2.64
CA GLU A 9 11.10 -3.30 -3.56
C GLU A 9 11.79 -4.49 -2.92
N LYS A 10 12.16 -4.37 -1.63
CA LYS A 10 12.70 -5.51 -0.85
C LYS A 10 11.65 -6.61 -0.67
N ILE A 11 10.41 -6.26 -0.34
CA ILE A 11 9.33 -7.25 -0.19
C ILE A 11 9.06 -7.97 -1.51
N ILE A 12 8.94 -7.23 -2.62
CA ILE A 12 8.74 -7.81 -3.95
C ILE A 12 9.91 -8.72 -4.33
N SER A 13 11.16 -8.28 -4.10
CA SER A 13 12.34 -9.10 -4.40
C SER A 13 12.37 -10.41 -3.61
N SER A 14 12.05 -10.35 -2.31
CA SER A 14 11.90 -11.54 -1.47
C SER A 14 10.81 -12.47 -1.98
N PHE A 15 9.64 -11.91 -2.30
CA PHE A 15 8.52 -12.69 -2.83
C PHE A 15 8.91 -13.38 -4.16
N ILE A 16 9.57 -12.69 -5.09
CA ILE A 16 10.04 -13.29 -6.34
C ILE A 16 10.99 -14.46 -6.06
N LYS A 17 11.98 -14.25 -5.17
CA LYS A 17 12.95 -15.29 -4.80
C LYS A 17 12.28 -16.53 -4.18
N GLU A 18 11.31 -16.32 -3.29
CA GLU A 18 10.56 -17.41 -2.64
C GLU A 18 9.67 -18.19 -3.61
N ASN A 19 9.36 -17.61 -4.78
CA ASN A 19 8.45 -18.19 -5.76
C ASN A 19 9.13 -18.44 -7.12
N GLU A 20 10.47 -18.57 -7.17
CA GLU A 20 11.25 -18.84 -8.40
C GLU A 20 10.79 -20.10 -9.16
N GLY A 21 10.21 -21.07 -8.45
CA GLY A 21 9.67 -22.31 -9.04
C GLY A 21 8.18 -22.28 -9.36
N ARG A 22 7.53 -21.12 -9.29
CA ARG A 22 6.08 -20.96 -9.49
C ARG A 22 5.76 -20.02 -10.63
N THR A 23 4.64 -20.29 -11.27
CA THR A 23 4.03 -19.38 -12.24
C THR A 23 3.21 -18.36 -11.48
N VAL A 24 3.66 -17.11 -11.54
CA VAL A 24 3.01 -15.99 -10.87
C VAL A 24 2.60 -14.96 -11.92
N THR A 25 1.38 -14.45 -11.80
CA THR A 25 0.94 -13.30 -12.58
C THR A 25 0.26 -12.25 -11.70
N THR A 26 0.01 -11.09 -12.27
CA THR A 26 -0.74 -10.01 -11.64
C THR A 26 -2.01 -9.76 -12.42
N LEU A 27 -3.15 -9.80 -11.74
CA LEU A 27 -4.44 -9.43 -12.32
C LEU A 27 -4.52 -7.91 -12.53
N GLU A 28 -5.37 -7.50 -13.47
CA GLU A 28 -5.65 -6.08 -13.72
C GLU A 28 -6.03 -5.35 -12.43
N ALA A 29 -5.51 -4.13 -12.29
CA ALA A 29 -5.77 -3.32 -11.11
C ALA A 29 -7.23 -2.86 -11.07
N ILE A 30 -7.91 -3.10 -9.95
CA ILE A 30 -9.30 -2.67 -9.74
C ILE A 30 -9.42 -1.77 -8.52
N VAL A 31 -10.44 -0.91 -8.51
CA VAL A 31 -10.78 -0.15 -7.31
C VAL A 31 -11.50 -1.04 -6.33
N MET A 32 -10.95 -1.22 -5.14
CA MET A 32 -11.58 -1.99 -4.06
C MET A 32 -11.32 -1.38 -2.68
N ASP A 33 -12.17 -1.75 -1.72
CA ASP A 33 -11.96 -1.47 -0.31
C ASP A 33 -10.89 -2.42 0.26
N ILE A 34 -9.93 -1.86 0.98
CA ILE A 34 -8.87 -2.61 1.67
C ILE A 34 -8.78 -2.20 3.13
N ASP A 35 -8.24 -3.09 3.95
CA ASP A 35 -7.79 -2.77 5.31
C ASP A 35 -6.38 -2.16 5.22
N PRO A 36 -6.20 -0.86 5.56
CA PRO A 36 -4.89 -0.22 5.47
C PRO A 36 -3.88 -0.78 6.49
N GLN A 37 -4.33 -1.52 7.51
CA GLN A 37 -3.42 -2.19 8.45
C GLN A 37 -2.63 -3.31 7.78
N LYS A 38 -3.16 -3.89 6.69
CA LYS A 38 -2.48 -4.88 5.85
C LYS A 38 -1.38 -4.30 4.96
N ILE A 39 -1.22 -2.98 4.90
CA ILE A 39 -0.13 -2.36 4.15
C ILE A 39 1.17 -2.47 4.96
N ILE A 40 2.12 -3.22 4.42
CA ILE A 40 3.41 -3.55 5.06
C ILE A 40 4.60 -2.85 4.42
N GLY A 41 4.43 -2.27 3.22
CA GLY A 41 5.51 -1.63 2.49
C GLY A 41 5.12 -0.30 1.85
N ILE A 42 6.06 0.64 1.88
CA ILE A 42 6.06 1.91 1.15
C ILE A 42 7.18 1.88 0.11
N ASN A 43 7.11 2.73 -0.90
CA ASN A 43 8.16 2.82 -1.92
C ASN A 43 9.49 3.31 -1.33
N ASP A 44 10.62 2.73 -1.76
CA ASP A 44 11.99 2.96 -1.28
C ASP A 44 12.50 4.40 -1.32
N ASN A 45 11.91 5.26 -2.14
CA ASN A 45 12.29 6.68 -2.21
C ASN A 45 11.93 7.47 -0.94
N TYR A 46 11.31 6.82 0.05
CA TYR A 46 10.84 7.48 1.25
C TYR A 46 11.02 6.59 2.49
N GLU A 47 11.69 7.13 3.50
CA GLU A 47 11.62 6.61 4.86
C GLU A 47 10.33 7.07 5.55
N TYR A 48 9.85 6.30 6.53
CA TYR A 48 8.65 6.66 7.30
C TYR A 48 8.74 8.06 7.93
N SER A 49 9.92 8.38 8.50
CA SER A 49 10.19 9.67 9.12
C SER A 49 10.16 10.82 8.11
N GLU A 50 10.52 10.57 6.85
CA GLU A 50 10.44 11.56 5.78
C GLU A 50 8.98 11.79 5.40
N ILE A 51 8.19 10.73 5.26
CA ILE A 51 6.76 10.83 4.91
C ILE A 51 5.96 11.58 5.99
N ILE A 52 6.17 11.28 7.26
CA ILE A 52 5.36 11.87 8.33
C ILE A 52 5.61 13.37 8.49
N ASN A 53 6.83 13.81 8.12
CA ASN A 53 7.28 15.20 8.18
C ASN A 53 7.20 15.92 6.82
N ASP A 54 6.85 15.21 5.75
CA ASP A 54 6.72 15.77 4.41
C ASP A 54 5.65 16.86 4.35
N TYR A 55 5.88 17.88 3.53
CA TYR A 55 4.97 19.01 3.37
C TYR A 55 3.58 18.61 2.86
N LYS A 56 3.42 17.46 2.20
CA LYS A 56 2.13 16.91 1.75
C LYS A 56 1.37 16.22 2.88
N MET A 57 2.04 15.76 3.93
CA MET A 57 1.39 15.07 5.05
C MET A 57 0.50 16.03 5.86
N LYS A 58 0.96 17.26 6.10
CA LYS A 58 0.19 18.27 6.84
C LYS A 58 -1.18 18.58 6.21
N PRO A 59 -1.29 18.99 4.93
CA PRO A 59 -2.58 19.27 4.32
C PRO A 59 -3.46 18.01 4.19
N LEU A 60 -2.84 16.82 4.05
CA LEU A 60 -3.59 15.56 4.06
C LEU A 60 -4.24 15.31 5.43
N LYS A 61 -3.48 15.45 6.53
CA LYS A 61 -4.00 15.35 7.91
C LYS A 61 -5.12 16.36 8.15
N GLU A 62 -4.91 17.62 7.80
CA GLU A 62 -5.92 18.67 7.96
C GLU A 62 -7.21 18.36 7.18
N SER A 63 -7.08 17.86 5.94
CA SER A 63 -8.22 17.46 5.11
C SER A 63 -9.00 16.30 5.72
N VAL A 64 -8.31 15.26 6.22
CA VAL A 64 -8.94 14.10 6.87
C VAL A 64 -9.62 14.50 8.18
N THR A 65 -8.99 15.33 9.00
CA THR A 65 -9.59 15.85 10.24
C THR A 65 -10.84 16.67 9.96
N LYS A 66 -10.82 17.53 8.93
CA LYS A 66 -11.94 18.42 8.61
C LYS A 66 -13.10 17.69 7.93
N ASN A 67 -12.81 16.76 7.04
CA ASN A 67 -13.80 16.21 6.09
C ASN A 67 -14.04 14.70 6.24
N GLY A 68 -13.30 14.02 7.12
CA GLY A 68 -13.19 12.57 7.15
C GLY A 68 -12.34 12.01 6.01
N TRP A 69 -12.18 10.68 5.98
CA TRP A 69 -11.48 10.00 4.91
C TRP A 69 -12.35 9.91 3.64
N ARG A 70 -12.07 10.72 2.63
CA ARG A 70 -12.83 10.74 1.35
C ARG A 70 -12.11 10.13 0.16
N ASN A 71 -10.78 10.00 0.24
CA ASN A 71 -9.86 9.58 -0.82
C ASN A 71 -10.30 9.95 -2.26
N ILE A 72 -10.35 11.26 -2.53
CA ILE A 72 -10.94 11.83 -3.77
C ILE A 72 -10.20 11.37 -5.05
N ASN A 73 -8.89 11.08 -4.95
CA ASN A 73 -8.06 10.68 -6.11
C ASN A 73 -7.60 9.22 -5.99
N ILE A 74 -8.53 8.27 -6.09
CA ILE A 74 -8.27 6.82 -5.89
C ILE A 74 -7.13 6.31 -6.78
N GLN A 75 -7.05 6.77 -8.04
CA GLN A 75 -6.01 6.37 -9.01
C GLN A 75 -4.57 6.69 -8.58
N SER A 76 -4.39 7.55 -7.57
CA SER A 76 -3.07 7.88 -7.05
C SER A 76 -2.73 7.12 -5.76
N PHE A 77 -3.58 6.16 -5.35
CA PHE A 77 -3.33 5.23 -4.26
C PHE A 77 -3.26 3.81 -4.81
N CYS A 78 -2.11 3.46 -5.39
CA CYS A 78 -1.89 2.19 -6.07
C CYS A 78 -1.20 1.20 -5.15
N LEU A 79 -1.77 0.00 -5.04
CA LEU A 79 -1.27 -1.08 -4.20
C LEU A 79 -1.11 -2.36 -5.01
N LEU A 80 -0.17 -3.19 -4.58
CA LEU A 80 -0.07 -4.59 -4.97
C LEU A 80 -0.45 -5.45 -3.77
N MET A 81 -1.38 -6.40 -3.98
CA MET A 81 -1.82 -7.36 -2.98
C MET A 81 -1.18 -8.72 -3.26
N PHE A 82 -0.46 -9.24 -2.28
CA PHE A 82 0.11 -10.59 -2.34
C PHE A 82 -0.94 -11.66 -2.01
N PRO A 83 -0.71 -12.95 -2.37
CA PRO A 83 -1.67 -14.02 -2.11
C PRO A 83 -2.03 -14.23 -0.63
N ASN A 84 -1.15 -13.83 0.28
CA ASN A 84 -1.40 -13.88 1.73
C ASN A 84 -2.27 -12.70 2.25
N GLY A 85 -2.66 -11.77 1.38
CA GLY A 85 -3.45 -10.59 1.71
C GLY A 85 -2.65 -9.38 2.17
N ASP A 86 -1.32 -9.47 2.24
CA ASP A 86 -0.47 -8.32 2.52
C ASP A 86 -0.43 -7.35 1.33
N LEU A 87 -0.28 -6.07 1.63
CA LEU A 87 -0.32 -4.98 0.65
C LEU A 87 0.97 -4.17 0.66
N VAL A 88 1.40 -3.72 -0.50
CA VAL A 88 2.54 -2.80 -0.67
C VAL A 88 2.21 -1.67 -1.63
N VAL A 89 2.81 -0.50 -1.44
CA VAL A 89 2.63 0.66 -2.32
C VAL A 89 3.57 0.56 -3.53
N THR A 90 3.04 0.39 -4.73
CA THR A 90 3.83 0.21 -5.97
C THR A 90 3.91 1.46 -6.86
N GLY A 91 3.44 2.59 -6.37
CA GLY A 91 3.50 3.86 -7.09
C GLY A 91 3.23 5.05 -6.16
N ALA A 92 2.26 5.89 -6.50
CA ALA A 92 1.80 6.91 -5.59
C ALA A 92 0.98 6.31 -4.44
N GLY A 93 1.05 6.92 -3.26
CA GLY A 93 0.20 6.51 -2.14
C GLY A 93 0.85 6.53 -0.76
N ASN A 94 2.18 6.64 -0.66
CA ASN A 94 2.93 6.56 0.60
C ASN A 94 2.28 7.35 1.77
N HIS A 95 1.98 8.63 1.55
CA HIS A 95 1.34 9.47 2.57
C HIS A 95 -0.04 8.98 3.02
N ARG A 96 -0.85 8.46 2.09
CA ARG A 96 -2.17 7.90 2.41
C ARG A 96 -2.06 6.55 3.10
N ALA A 97 -1.15 5.69 2.66
CA ALA A 97 -0.87 4.42 3.34
C ALA A 97 -0.46 4.67 4.80
N VAL A 98 0.52 5.55 5.00
CA VAL A 98 1.00 5.95 6.31
C VAL A 98 -0.13 6.54 7.15
N LEU A 99 -0.83 7.56 6.65
CA LEU A 99 -1.84 8.23 7.45
C LEU A 99 -3.04 7.34 7.76
N ALA A 100 -3.52 6.53 6.81
CA ALA A 100 -4.63 5.61 7.04
C ALA A 100 -4.28 4.60 8.14
N LYS A 101 -3.02 4.13 8.15
CA LYS A 101 -2.52 3.19 9.16
C LYS A 101 -2.42 3.86 10.54
N GLU A 102 -1.80 5.02 10.62
CA GLU A 102 -1.65 5.81 11.87
C GLU A 102 -3.00 6.20 12.49
N LEU A 103 -4.00 6.50 11.67
CA LEU A 103 -5.36 6.82 12.13
C LEU A 103 -6.23 5.59 12.39
N ALA A 104 -5.70 4.38 12.23
CA ALA A 104 -6.45 3.12 12.36
C ALA A 104 -7.78 3.12 11.57
N ILE A 105 -7.76 3.67 10.35
CA ILE A 105 -8.95 3.70 9.49
C ILE A 105 -9.31 2.25 9.15
N PRO A 106 -10.56 1.80 9.36
CA PRO A 106 -10.92 0.40 9.19
C PRO A 106 -10.96 -0.06 7.73
N SER A 107 -11.24 0.87 6.81
CA SER A 107 -11.32 0.58 5.39
C SER A 107 -11.06 1.80 4.53
N VAL A 108 -10.31 1.63 3.44
CA VAL A 108 -10.03 2.68 2.46
C VAL A 108 -10.16 2.12 1.04
N ARG A 109 -10.72 2.92 0.11
CA ARG A 109 -10.70 2.57 -1.32
C ARG A 109 -9.33 2.83 -1.92
N ALA A 110 -8.78 1.87 -2.66
CA ALA A 110 -7.51 1.98 -3.37
C ALA A 110 -7.60 1.30 -4.74
N MET A 111 -6.66 1.64 -5.64
CA MET A 111 -6.43 0.89 -6.87
C MET A 111 -5.51 -0.28 -6.54
N VAL A 112 -5.96 -1.51 -6.74
CA VAL A 112 -5.25 -2.71 -6.27
C VAL A 112 -5.06 -3.70 -7.40
N ALA A 113 -3.81 -4.02 -7.71
CA ALA A 113 -3.44 -5.16 -8.53
C ALA A 113 -3.21 -6.38 -7.63
N LYS A 114 -3.68 -7.56 -8.01
CA LYS A 114 -3.57 -8.78 -7.20
C LYS A 114 -2.59 -9.75 -7.81
N VAL A 115 -1.63 -10.20 -7.01
CA VAL A 115 -0.73 -11.29 -7.37
C VAL A 115 -1.45 -12.61 -7.16
N VAL A 116 -1.39 -13.49 -8.15
CA VAL A 116 -1.98 -14.83 -8.10
C VAL A 116 -1.00 -15.87 -8.62
N TYR A 117 -1.12 -17.08 -8.08
CA TYR A 117 -0.45 -18.25 -8.63
C TYR A 117 -1.27 -18.82 -9.77
N THR A 118 -0.61 -19.21 -10.86
CA THR A 118 -1.22 -19.80 -12.07
C THR A 118 -0.60 -21.13 -12.41
N ASP A 119 0.02 -21.78 -11.44
CA ASP A 119 0.40 -23.18 -11.56
C ASP A 119 -0.88 -23.97 -11.86
N GLU A 120 -0.87 -24.80 -12.92
CA GLU A 120 -1.95 -25.76 -13.17
C GLU A 120 -1.93 -26.82 -12.05
N ASP A 121 -3.08 -27.08 -11.43
CA ASP A 121 -3.26 -28.19 -10.48
C ASP A 121 -3.03 -29.57 -11.15
#